data_AF-A0A7C7I7U4-F1
#
_entry.id   AF-A0A7C7I7U4-F1
#
_cell.length_a   1.000
_cell.length_b   1.000
_cell.length_c   1.000
_cell.angle_alpha   90.00
_cell.angle_beta   90.00
_cell.angle_gamma   90.00
#
_symmetry.space_group_name_H-M   'P 1'
#
loop_
_entity.id
_entity.type
_entity.pdbx_description
1 polymer ?
#
loop_
_entity_poly.entity_id
_entity_poly.type
_entity_poly.pdbx_seq_one_letter_code
_entity_poly.pdbx_strand_id
1 'polypeptide(L)'
;MTEKLKVQSQTFSLMETTIDELHEAIKSGRTTCVAIVRQYLDRVRAYNGVASMLVTEDGAAVPEAPGVVRGRQPLRFPTESVKASTILPDLDRYQGPPLEYGRMEPTSSDPTVSQQFGMIAGIPNAGQVNALATLNIRGERSVTCKGDFDRHVSEGPLPPGAPPVCEHFRLMPDALERAAELDAAYGSNPDLEKMPMYGVVFSFKDPFDTKDMRSTGGGDAHYDIDFPARDHVLVEQLRKKGGIIFAKAVNTEYNGRAGDPGGRNDPDKVLPSVLGYQRSTWAGNPSNPYDTTRSASLGSSSGSALSVSTNMVMASPCGNT
;
A
#
# COMPACT_ATOMS: atom_id res chain seq x y z
N MET A 1 33.84 -34.35 -18.30
CA MET A 1 33.07 -34.08 -17.06
C MET A 1 33.47 -32.72 -16.52
N THR A 2 32.93 -31.59 -17.01
CA THR A 2 33.19 -30.27 -16.37
C THR A 2 32.27 -29.15 -16.90
N GLU A 3 30.99 -29.45 -17.12
CA GLU A 3 29.97 -28.40 -17.36
C GLU A 3 28.64 -28.68 -16.63
N LYS A 4 28.56 -29.82 -15.92
CA LYS A 4 27.39 -30.25 -15.12
C LYS A 4 27.51 -29.93 -13.62
N LEU A 5 28.50 -29.12 -13.22
CA LEU A 5 28.78 -28.82 -11.80
C LEU A 5 28.83 -27.32 -11.48
N LYS A 6 28.16 -26.49 -12.29
CA LYS A 6 27.85 -25.09 -11.94
C LYS A 6 26.35 -24.83 -11.79
N VAL A 7 25.56 -25.85 -11.47
CA VAL A 7 24.27 -25.65 -10.78
C VAL A 7 24.57 -25.37 -9.31
N GLN A 8 25.31 -24.30 -9.05
CA GLN A 8 25.20 -23.65 -7.75
C GLN A 8 23.78 -23.08 -7.73
N SER A 9 22.98 -23.60 -6.79
CA SER A 9 21.73 -23.05 -6.30
C SER A 9 21.76 -21.53 -6.24
N GLN A 10 21.47 -20.86 -7.36
CA GLN A 10 21.16 -19.44 -7.34
C GLN A 10 19.76 -19.33 -6.78
N THR A 11 19.68 -18.88 -5.54
CA THR A 11 18.43 -18.48 -4.89
C THR A 11 17.69 -17.51 -5.82
N PHE A 12 16.42 -17.77 -6.06
CA PHE A 12 15.57 -16.90 -6.86
C PHE A 12 15.51 -15.48 -6.26
N SER A 13 15.71 -14.46 -7.10
CA SER A 13 15.64 -13.03 -6.74
C SER A 13 14.41 -12.39 -7.35
N LEU A 14 13.79 -11.44 -6.65
CA LEU A 14 12.68 -10.63 -7.17
C LEU A 14 13.12 -9.43 -8.01
N MET A 15 14.37 -9.01 -7.88
CA MET A 15 14.85 -7.75 -8.46
C MET A 15 14.88 -7.83 -9.97
N GLU A 16 14.10 -6.96 -10.63
CA GLU A 16 14.00 -6.86 -12.10
C GLU A 16 13.64 -8.18 -12.81
N THR A 17 13.04 -9.12 -12.06
CA THR A 17 12.66 -10.42 -12.59
C THR A 17 11.40 -10.32 -13.44
N THR A 18 11.44 -10.91 -14.63
CA THR A 18 10.29 -11.01 -15.53
C THR A 18 9.32 -12.13 -15.12
N ILE A 19 8.09 -12.10 -15.65
CA ILE A 19 7.10 -13.17 -15.43
C ILE A 19 7.61 -14.52 -15.97
N ASP A 20 8.33 -14.53 -17.09
CA ASP A 20 8.87 -15.77 -17.67
C ASP A 20 9.95 -16.39 -16.78
N GLU A 21 10.86 -15.57 -16.24
CA GLU A 21 11.88 -16.03 -15.30
C GLU A 21 11.29 -16.53 -13.99
N LEU A 22 10.22 -15.89 -13.50
CA LEU A 22 9.43 -16.36 -12.37
C LEU A 22 8.87 -17.77 -12.62
N HIS A 23 8.18 -17.96 -13.75
CA HIS A 23 7.60 -19.25 -14.10
C HIS A 23 8.68 -20.33 -14.25
N GLU A 24 9.80 -20.03 -14.89
CA GLU A 24 10.92 -20.97 -15.00
C GLU A 24 11.54 -21.28 -13.64
N ALA A 25 11.61 -20.30 -12.72
CA ALA A 25 12.06 -20.55 -11.35
C ALA A 25 11.11 -21.48 -10.57
N ILE A 26 9.80 -21.32 -10.72
CA ILE A 26 8.80 -22.21 -10.12
C ILE A 26 8.90 -23.61 -10.71
N LYS A 27 8.92 -23.74 -12.05
CA LYS A 27 8.97 -25.04 -12.75
C LYS A 27 10.24 -25.83 -12.44
N SER A 28 11.36 -25.14 -12.26
CA SER A 28 12.64 -25.73 -11.86
C SER A 28 12.75 -25.99 -10.35
N GLY A 29 11.74 -25.63 -9.55
CA GLY A 29 11.75 -25.81 -8.10
C GLY A 29 12.70 -24.89 -7.34
N ARG A 30 13.18 -23.80 -7.97
CA ARG A 30 14.06 -22.79 -7.33
C ARG A 30 13.30 -21.87 -6.38
N THR A 31 11.98 -21.79 -6.51
CA THR A 31 11.10 -21.00 -5.63
C THR A 31 9.69 -21.59 -5.61
N THR A 32 8.82 -21.06 -4.74
CA THR A 32 7.39 -21.38 -4.66
C THR A 32 6.58 -20.09 -4.53
N CYS A 33 5.27 -20.13 -4.77
CA CYS A 33 4.38 -18.98 -4.60
C CYS A 33 4.51 -18.38 -3.19
N VAL A 34 4.52 -19.21 -2.14
CA VAL A 34 4.69 -18.76 -0.75
C VAL A 34 6.04 -18.08 -0.56
N ALA A 35 7.12 -18.64 -1.12
CA ALA A 35 8.45 -18.02 -1.03
C ALA A 35 8.48 -16.64 -1.72
N ILE A 36 7.83 -16.50 -2.88
CA ILE A 36 7.71 -15.24 -3.61
C ILE A 36 6.95 -14.19 -2.78
N VAL A 37 5.77 -14.54 -2.24
CA VAL A 37 4.97 -13.61 -1.41
C VAL A 37 5.73 -13.19 -0.15
N ARG A 38 6.47 -14.10 0.49
CA ARG A 38 7.32 -13.76 1.64
C ARG A 38 8.42 -12.77 1.27
N GLN A 39 9.10 -12.97 0.15
CA GLN A 39 10.13 -12.03 -0.31
C GLN A 39 9.53 -10.63 -0.59
N TYR A 40 8.35 -10.55 -1.21
CA TYR A 40 7.67 -9.25 -1.39
C TYR A 40 7.27 -8.61 -0.05
N LEU A 41 6.76 -9.39 0.91
CA LEU A 41 6.45 -8.90 2.25
C LEU A 41 7.69 -8.37 2.98
N ASP A 42 8.85 -9.00 2.81
CA ASP A 42 10.11 -8.53 3.38
C ASP A 42 10.56 -7.21 2.73
N ARG A 43 10.37 -7.05 1.41
CA ARG A 43 10.60 -5.76 0.73
C ARG A 43 9.65 -4.66 1.22
N VAL A 44 8.39 -5.00 1.44
CA VAL A 44 7.40 -4.07 2.01
C VAL A 44 7.84 -3.59 3.39
N ARG A 45 8.31 -4.49 4.25
CA ARG A 45 8.87 -4.11 5.57
C ARG A 45 10.09 -3.22 5.46
N ALA A 46 10.92 -3.44 4.44
CA ALA A 46 12.14 -2.67 4.25
C ALA A 46 11.90 -1.26 3.70
N TYR A 47 10.90 -1.09 2.81
CA TYR A 47 10.80 0.13 1.98
C TYR A 47 9.42 0.81 1.96
N ASN A 48 8.37 0.24 2.56
CA ASN A 48 6.99 0.75 2.44
C ASN A 48 6.50 1.58 3.64
N GLY A 49 7.41 2.27 4.31
CA GLY A 49 7.14 3.18 5.42
C GLY A 49 6.95 4.64 4.99
N VAL A 50 6.89 5.52 5.98
CA VAL A 50 6.74 6.98 5.81
C VAL A 50 8.03 7.60 5.29
N ALA A 51 7.93 8.48 4.30
CA ALA A 51 9.06 9.13 3.63
C ALA A 51 9.01 10.67 3.74
N SER A 52 8.18 11.18 4.64
CA SER A 52 7.89 12.60 4.83
C SER A 52 7.88 12.97 6.31
N MET A 53 8.27 14.22 6.58
CA MET A 53 8.13 14.86 7.89
C MET A 53 7.14 16.02 7.79
N LEU A 54 6.56 16.40 8.93
CA LEU A 54 5.62 17.51 8.99
C LEU A 54 6.34 18.85 8.78
N VAL A 55 5.67 19.79 8.12
CA VAL A 55 6.10 21.19 8.06
C VAL A 55 5.27 21.99 9.06
N THR A 56 5.86 22.36 10.18
CA THR A 56 5.20 23.13 11.24
C THR A 56 5.56 24.61 11.14
N GLU A 57 4.81 25.47 11.83
CA GLU A 57 5.06 26.92 11.81
C GLU A 57 6.48 27.27 12.28
N ASP A 58 6.94 26.65 13.37
CA ASP A 58 8.17 26.98 14.07
C ASP A 58 9.31 25.96 13.87
N GLY A 59 9.02 24.77 13.33
CA GLY A 59 9.97 23.66 13.21
C GLY A 59 10.18 22.88 14.49
N ALA A 60 9.30 23.04 15.50
CA ALA A 60 9.38 22.25 16.73
C ALA A 60 9.05 20.78 16.47
N ALA A 61 9.70 19.88 17.22
CA ALA A 61 9.38 18.46 17.17
C ALA A 61 7.93 18.21 17.59
N VAL A 62 7.28 17.24 16.94
CA VAL A 62 5.93 16.80 17.27
C VAL A 62 5.97 15.56 18.17
N PRO A 63 4.91 15.32 18.99
CA PRO A 63 4.81 14.09 19.76
C PRO A 63 4.81 12.84 18.88
N GLU A 64 5.33 11.74 19.41
CA GLU A 64 5.16 10.43 18.79
C GLU A 64 3.67 10.11 18.63
N ALA A 65 3.31 9.51 17.51
CA ALA A 65 1.94 9.12 17.20
C ALA A 65 1.89 7.67 16.68
N PRO A 66 0.92 6.86 17.14
CA PRO A 66 0.78 5.48 16.72
C PRO A 66 0.37 5.38 15.25
N GLY A 67 1.09 4.60 14.45
CA GLY A 67 0.73 4.34 13.06
C GLY A 67 -0.03 3.03 12.85
N VAL A 68 -0.74 2.96 11.73
CA VAL A 68 -1.42 1.72 11.30
C VAL A 68 -0.40 0.60 11.13
N VAL A 69 -0.80 -0.65 11.36
CA VAL A 69 0.05 -1.80 11.06
C VAL A 69 0.07 -2.04 9.56
N ARG A 70 1.28 -2.13 8.99
CA ARG A 70 1.49 -2.51 7.60
C ARG A 70 2.70 -3.41 7.46
N GLY A 71 2.49 -4.62 6.98
CA GLY A 71 3.55 -5.62 6.85
C GLY A 71 3.94 -6.24 8.20
N ARG A 72 2.97 -6.36 9.12
CA ARG A 72 3.13 -6.79 10.52
C ARG A 72 3.95 -5.84 11.39
N GLN A 73 4.13 -4.59 10.97
CA GLN A 73 4.84 -3.57 11.74
C GLN A 73 4.03 -2.28 11.76
N PRO A 74 3.88 -1.61 12.93
CA PRO A 74 3.31 -0.27 12.98
C PRO A 74 4.15 0.70 12.15
N LEU A 75 3.48 1.56 11.37
CA LEU A 75 4.16 2.69 10.73
C LEU A 75 4.77 3.61 11.79
N ARG A 76 5.99 4.07 11.52
CA ARG A 76 6.69 5.06 12.36
C ARG A 76 6.68 6.40 11.64
N PHE A 77 6.17 7.42 12.32
CA PHE A 77 6.21 8.79 11.85
C PHE A 77 7.42 9.52 12.45
N PRO A 78 8.16 10.32 11.67
CA PRO A 78 9.19 11.21 12.21
C PRO A 78 8.59 12.21 13.21
N THR A 79 9.28 12.43 14.32
CA THR A 79 8.95 13.48 15.29
C THR A 79 9.62 14.81 14.96
N GLU A 80 10.73 14.78 14.22
CA GLU A 80 11.34 15.97 13.64
C GLU A 80 10.41 16.63 12.62
N SER A 81 10.44 17.95 12.55
CA SER A 81 9.65 18.73 11.60
C SER A 81 10.50 19.80 10.91
N VAL A 82 9.97 20.34 9.82
CA VAL A 82 10.59 21.47 9.10
C VAL A 82 9.85 22.75 9.43
N LYS A 83 10.60 23.80 9.78
CA LYS A 83 10.03 25.13 9.93
C LYS A 83 9.50 25.64 8.59
N ALA A 84 8.25 26.09 8.56
CA ALA A 84 7.58 26.52 7.34
C ALA A 84 8.33 27.61 6.56
N SER A 85 8.98 28.55 7.23
CA SER A 85 9.78 29.60 6.57
C SER A 85 11.02 29.08 5.84
N THR A 86 11.39 27.80 6.05
CA THR A 86 12.44 27.12 5.27
C THR A 86 11.94 26.72 3.88
N ILE A 87 10.65 26.39 3.77
CA ILE A 87 10.00 25.99 2.51
C ILE A 87 9.43 27.21 1.80
N LEU A 88 8.92 28.18 2.57
CA LEU A 88 8.31 29.41 2.11
C LEU A 88 9.15 30.61 2.61
N PRO A 89 10.19 31.04 1.87
CA PRO A 89 11.17 32.02 2.39
C PRO A 89 10.59 33.41 2.68
N ASP A 90 9.51 33.81 1.98
CA ASP A 90 8.79 35.07 2.19
C ASP A 90 7.49 34.86 3.02
N LEU A 91 7.47 33.87 3.93
CA LEU A 91 6.27 33.52 4.71
C LEU A 91 5.73 34.70 5.55
N ASP A 92 6.60 35.55 6.05
CA ASP A 92 6.26 36.76 6.81
C ASP A 92 5.47 37.80 5.98
N ARG A 93 5.57 37.72 4.66
CA ARG A 93 4.89 38.60 3.71
C ARG A 93 3.59 38.02 3.18
N TYR A 94 3.24 36.79 3.56
CA TYR A 94 2.04 36.11 3.10
C TYR A 94 0.77 36.78 3.67
N GLN A 95 -0.16 37.19 2.80
CA GLN A 95 -1.41 37.88 3.18
C GLN A 95 -2.67 37.10 2.76
N GLY A 96 -2.54 35.82 2.40
CA GLY A 96 -3.67 34.98 1.98
C GLY A 96 -4.37 34.25 3.14
N PRO A 97 -5.28 33.32 2.84
CA PRO A 97 -5.94 32.48 3.84
C PRO A 97 -4.94 31.71 4.72
N PRO A 98 -5.27 31.36 5.96
CA PRO A 98 -4.33 30.65 6.83
C PRO A 98 -3.75 29.38 6.19
N LEU A 99 -2.47 29.12 6.43
CA LEU A 99 -1.79 27.94 5.90
C LEU A 99 -2.16 26.68 6.70
N GLU A 100 -2.31 25.55 6.01
CA GLU A 100 -2.51 24.25 6.63
C GLU A 100 -1.18 23.63 7.08
N TYR A 101 -0.67 24.04 8.24
CA TYR A 101 0.53 23.44 8.83
C TYR A 101 0.38 21.93 9.10
N GLY A 102 1.50 21.24 9.00
CA GLY A 102 1.63 19.82 9.26
C GLY A 102 1.26 19.45 10.69
N ARG A 103 0.45 18.41 10.86
CA ARG A 103 0.09 17.83 12.15
C ARG A 103 -0.09 16.32 12.05
N MET A 104 0.01 15.65 13.18
CA MET A 104 -0.56 14.31 13.35
C MET A 104 -2.03 14.44 13.72
N GLU A 105 -2.88 13.63 13.10
CA GLU A 105 -4.31 13.56 13.40
C GLU A 105 -4.73 12.09 13.55
N PRO A 106 -5.55 11.73 14.54
CA PRO A 106 -6.16 10.41 14.60
C PRO A 106 -6.90 10.08 13.32
N THR A 107 -6.81 8.84 12.85
CA THR A 107 -7.57 8.43 11.66
C THR A 107 -9.06 8.40 12.01
N SER A 108 -9.89 8.77 11.04
CA SER A 108 -11.34 8.65 11.15
C SER A 108 -11.75 7.19 11.26
N SER A 109 -11.21 6.26 10.46
CA SER A 109 -11.65 4.86 10.56
C SER A 109 -11.23 4.16 11.86
N ASP A 110 -10.08 4.53 12.44
CA ASP A 110 -9.56 4.01 13.71
C ASP A 110 -8.86 5.11 14.54
N PRO A 111 -9.54 5.70 15.53
CA PRO A 111 -8.98 6.81 16.29
C PRO A 111 -7.82 6.41 17.22
N THR A 112 -7.47 5.12 17.30
CA THR A 112 -6.31 4.63 18.07
C THR A 112 -4.99 4.77 17.32
N VAL A 113 -5.04 5.06 16.02
CA VAL A 113 -3.87 5.32 15.16
C VAL A 113 -4.01 6.68 14.51
N SER A 114 -2.90 7.20 13.97
CA SER A 114 -2.79 8.56 13.42
C SER A 114 -2.20 8.57 12.02
N GLN A 115 -2.38 9.69 11.34
CA GLN A 115 -1.83 9.97 10.01
C GLN A 115 -1.33 11.43 9.92
N GLN A 116 -0.41 11.70 8.99
CA GLN A 116 0.04 13.05 8.66
C GLN A 116 -1.04 13.81 7.86
N PHE A 117 -1.35 15.03 8.31
CA PHE A 117 -2.23 15.98 7.64
C PHE A 117 -1.50 17.33 7.50
N GLY A 118 -1.92 18.14 6.52
CA GLY A 118 -1.34 19.44 6.24
C GLY A 118 -0.01 19.39 5.48
N MET A 119 0.80 20.44 5.63
CA MET A 119 2.08 20.57 4.93
C MET A 119 3.07 19.52 5.41
N ILE A 120 3.73 18.90 4.44
CA ILE A 120 4.80 17.92 4.65
C ILE A 120 5.98 18.25 3.74
N ALA A 121 7.15 17.77 4.12
CA ALA A 121 8.36 17.80 3.31
C ALA A 121 8.90 16.37 3.18
N GLY A 122 9.32 16.00 1.96
CA GLY A 122 9.97 14.71 1.74
C GLY A 122 11.35 14.66 2.41
N ILE A 123 11.71 13.50 2.95
CA ILE A 123 12.97 13.29 3.64
C ILE A 123 14.03 12.87 2.61
N PRO A 124 15.19 13.53 2.51
CA PRO A 124 16.27 13.08 1.62
C PRO A 124 16.75 11.69 2.00
N ASN A 125 16.88 10.78 1.02
CA ASN A 125 17.34 9.40 1.21
C ASN A 125 16.57 8.65 2.32
N ALA A 126 15.24 8.79 2.36
CA ALA A 126 14.40 8.27 3.44
C ALA A 126 14.51 6.75 3.65
N GLY A 127 14.93 6.01 2.62
CA GLY A 127 14.90 4.55 2.60
C GLY A 127 13.48 3.97 2.59
N GLN A 128 12.45 4.82 2.49
CA GLN A 128 11.03 4.48 2.49
C GLN A 128 10.33 5.22 1.34
N VAL A 129 9.22 4.69 0.84
CA VAL A 129 8.48 5.29 -0.30
C VAL A 129 6.96 5.30 -0.17
N ASN A 130 6.38 4.60 0.80
CA ASN A 130 4.92 4.52 1.03
C ASN A 130 4.09 4.22 -0.25
N ALA A 131 4.39 3.12 -0.94
CA ALA A 131 3.74 2.73 -2.20
C ALA A 131 2.43 1.93 -2.04
N LEU A 132 2.35 1.08 -1.01
CA LEU A 132 1.20 0.19 -0.76
C LEU A 132 0.42 0.64 0.47
N ALA A 133 -0.90 0.75 0.34
CA ALA A 133 -1.83 1.24 1.36
C ALA A 133 -2.27 0.13 2.33
N THR A 134 -2.87 -0.92 1.77
CA THR A 134 -3.46 -2.07 2.49
C THR A 134 -2.80 -3.33 1.95
N LEU A 135 -2.36 -4.24 2.83
CA LEU A 135 -1.83 -5.55 2.42
C LEU A 135 -2.88 -6.62 2.66
N ASN A 136 -2.96 -7.62 1.78
CA ASN A 136 -3.80 -8.81 1.96
C ASN A 136 -3.15 -9.78 2.94
N ILE A 137 -3.05 -9.36 4.19
CA ILE A 137 -2.51 -10.11 5.32
C ILE A 137 -3.58 -10.12 6.40
N ARG A 138 -3.83 -11.30 6.99
CA ARG A 138 -4.84 -11.42 8.05
C ARG A 138 -4.69 -10.38 9.14
N GLY A 139 -5.82 -9.78 9.50
CA GLY A 139 -5.90 -8.75 10.55
C GLY A 139 -5.43 -7.35 10.14
N GLU A 140 -4.80 -7.18 8.97
CA GLU A 140 -4.35 -5.88 8.42
C GLU A 140 -5.18 -5.41 7.23
N ARG A 141 -5.90 -6.32 6.59
CA ARG A 141 -6.57 -6.10 5.30
C ARG A 141 -7.92 -5.37 5.37
N SER A 142 -8.44 -5.09 6.56
CA SER A 142 -9.69 -4.34 6.79
C SER A 142 -9.66 -3.70 8.18
N VAL A 143 -10.19 -2.48 8.31
CA VAL A 143 -10.44 -1.85 9.61
C VAL A 143 -11.69 -2.42 10.26
N THR A 144 -12.74 -2.69 9.47
CA THR A 144 -13.99 -3.33 9.94
C THR A 144 -13.71 -4.70 10.59
N CYS A 145 -12.83 -5.49 9.99
CA CYS A 145 -12.44 -6.82 10.46
C CYS A 145 -10.97 -6.87 10.90
N LYS A 146 -10.51 -5.87 11.67
CA LYS A 146 -9.11 -5.75 12.07
C LYS A 146 -8.67 -6.79 13.11
N GLY A 147 -7.38 -7.10 13.11
CA GLY A 147 -6.76 -7.99 14.09
C GLY A 147 -7.42 -9.37 14.16
N ASP A 148 -7.79 -9.80 15.37
CA ASP A 148 -8.42 -11.10 15.61
C ASP A 148 -9.82 -11.24 15.01
N PHE A 149 -10.44 -10.17 14.50
CA PHE A 149 -11.70 -10.27 13.77
C PHE A 149 -11.55 -10.92 12.38
N ASP A 150 -10.31 -11.10 11.92
CA ASP A 150 -9.98 -11.76 10.65
C ASP A 150 -9.07 -13.00 10.85
N ARG A 151 -9.02 -13.55 12.06
CA ARG A 151 -8.28 -14.80 12.31
C ARG A 151 -8.82 -15.96 11.49
N HIS A 152 -7.95 -16.89 11.10
CA HIS A 152 -8.34 -18.02 10.26
C HIS A 152 -9.38 -18.90 10.98
N VAL A 153 -10.31 -19.51 10.23
CA VAL A 153 -11.40 -20.33 10.80
C VAL A 153 -10.90 -21.53 11.61
N SER A 154 -9.72 -22.06 11.27
CA SER A 154 -9.10 -23.16 12.02
C SER A 154 -8.59 -22.74 13.41
N GLU A 155 -8.49 -21.43 13.67
CA GLU A 155 -8.09 -20.89 14.97
C GLU A 155 -9.29 -20.69 15.92
N GLY A 156 -10.48 -21.13 15.50
CA GLY A 156 -11.70 -21.12 16.31
C GLY A 156 -12.64 -19.95 15.99
N PRO A 157 -13.62 -19.70 16.87
CA PRO A 157 -14.60 -18.62 16.68
C PRO A 157 -13.95 -17.24 16.77
N LEU A 158 -14.60 -16.23 16.16
CA LEU A 158 -14.21 -14.84 16.35
C LEU A 158 -14.43 -14.40 17.81
N PRO A 159 -13.61 -13.47 18.33
CA PRO A 159 -13.81 -12.92 19.66
C PRO A 159 -15.11 -12.09 19.75
N PRO A 160 -15.67 -11.91 20.96
CA PRO A 160 -16.83 -11.04 21.17
C PRO A 160 -16.59 -9.62 20.64
N GLY A 161 -17.62 -9.02 20.03
CA GLY A 161 -17.54 -7.69 19.44
C GLY A 161 -17.11 -7.65 17.98
N ALA A 162 -16.71 -8.79 17.39
CA ALA A 162 -16.49 -8.87 15.95
C ALA A 162 -17.80 -8.60 15.17
N PRO A 163 -17.80 -7.70 14.17
CA PRO A 163 -18.96 -7.51 13.30
C PRO A 163 -19.36 -8.82 12.59
N PRO A 164 -20.67 -9.12 12.42
CA PRO A 164 -21.11 -10.37 11.78
C PRO A 164 -20.54 -10.59 10.37
N VAL A 165 -20.31 -9.51 9.62
CA VAL A 165 -19.70 -9.57 8.28
C VAL A 165 -18.31 -10.20 8.31
N CYS A 166 -17.60 -10.15 9.44
CA CYS A 166 -16.25 -10.68 9.56
C CYS A 166 -16.19 -12.21 9.52
N GLU A 167 -17.29 -12.91 9.85
CA GLU A 167 -17.37 -14.36 9.62
C GLU A 167 -17.35 -14.70 8.12
N HIS A 168 -17.95 -13.87 7.28
CA HIS A 168 -17.84 -14.03 5.83
C HIS A 168 -16.48 -13.58 5.30
N PHE A 169 -15.96 -12.48 5.85
CA PHE A 169 -14.68 -11.91 5.42
C PHE A 169 -13.52 -12.88 5.62
N ARG A 170 -13.42 -13.47 6.83
CA ARG A 170 -12.28 -14.32 7.20
C ARG A 170 -12.20 -15.65 6.44
N LEU A 171 -13.28 -16.05 5.75
CA LEU A 171 -13.29 -17.21 4.85
C LEU A 171 -12.46 -17.00 3.59
N MET A 172 -12.20 -15.74 3.21
CA MET A 172 -11.36 -15.46 2.06
C MET A 172 -9.90 -15.64 2.45
N PRO A 173 -9.10 -16.37 1.62
CA PRO A 173 -7.69 -16.56 1.92
C PRO A 173 -6.95 -15.23 1.82
N ASP A 174 -6.00 -15.00 2.70
CA ASP A 174 -5.03 -13.91 2.52
C ASP A 174 -4.01 -14.25 1.41
N ALA A 175 -3.07 -13.34 1.11
CA ALA A 175 -2.11 -13.59 0.03
C ALA A 175 -1.16 -14.77 0.29
N LEU A 176 -0.79 -15.03 1.54
CA LEU A 176 0.08 -16.14 1.91
C LEU A 176 -0.68 -17.47 1.84
N GLU A 177 -1.93 -17.48 2.29
CA GLU A 177 -2.83 -18.63 2.19
C GLU A 177 -3.12 -18.96 0.73
N ARG A 178 -3.44 -17.95 -0.09
CA ARG A 178 -3.67 -18.16 -1.51
C ARG A 178 -2.42 -18.71 -2.21
N ALA A 179 -1.24 -18.21 -1.84
CA ALA A 179 0.01 -18.74 -2.37
C ALA A 179 0.23 -20.20 -1.95
N ALA A 180 -0.10 -20.57 -0.71
CA ALA A 180 0.01 -21.93 -0.21
C ALA A 180 -0.98 -22.88 -0.91
N GLU A 181 -2.20 -22.43 -1.18
CA GLU A 181 -3.18 -23.18 -1.98
C GLU A 181 -2.67 -23.48 -3.39
N LEU A 182 -2.08 -22.49 -4.06
CA LEU A 182 -1.50 -22.66 -5.39
C LEU A 182 -0.34 -23.67 -5.36
N ASP A 183 0.60 -23.48 -4.42
CA ASP A 183 1.74 -24.38 -4.23
C ASP A 183 1.28 -25.82 -3.95
N ALA A 184 0.26 -26.02 -3.12
CA ALA A 184 -0.28 -27.35 -2.81
C ALA A 184 -1.00 -28.00 -4.01
N ALA A 185 -1.72 -27.21 -4.80
CA ALA A 185 -2.51 -27.72 -5.92
C ALA A 185 -1.66 -28.04 -7.16
N TYR A 186 -0.61 -27.25 -7.43
CA TYR A 186 0.13 -27.33 -8.69
C TYR A 186 1.64 -27.51 -8.51
N GLY A 187 2.20 -27.12 -7.36
CA GLY A 187 3.64 -27.18 -7.10
C GLY A 187 4.47 -26.53 -8.20
N SER A 188 5.43 -27.30 -8.73
CA SER A 188 6.29 -26.90 -9.87
C SER A 188 5.72 -27.29 -11.24
N ASN A 189 4.46 -27.74 -11.33
CA ASN A 189 3.83 -28.17 -12.57
C ASN A 189 2.49 -27.44 -12.86
N PRO A 190 2.45 -26.10 -12.85
CA PRO A 190 1.25 -25.36 -13.24
C PRO A 190 0.97 -25.46 -14.74
N ASP A 191 -0.31 -25.52 -15.11
CA ASP A 191 -0.75 -25.34 -16.51
C ASP A 191 -0.71 -23.84 -16.86
N LEU A 192 0.42 -23.37 -17.37
CA LEU A 192 0.64 -21.94 -17.69
C LEU A 192 -0.16 -21.45 -18.90
N GLU A 193 -0.67 -22.34 -19.77
CA GLU A 193 -1.60 -21.93 -20.84
C GLU A 193 -2.94 -21.51 -20.23
N LYS A 194 -3.42 -22.23 -19.21
CA LYS A 194 -4.65 -21.87 -18.50
C LYS A 194 -4.43 -20.80 -17.44
N MET A 195 -3.26 -20.81 -16.79
CA MET A 195 -2.86 -19.92 -15.69
C MET A 195 -1.60 -19.13 -16.03
N PRO A 196 -1.65 -18.23 -17.02
CA PRO A 196 -0.49 -17.44 -17.44
C PRO A 196 -0.01 -16.46 -16.37
N MET A 197 -0.74 -16.27 -15.27
CA MET A 197 -0.37 -15.39 -14.16
C MET A 197 0.00 -16.19 -12.89
N TYR A 198 0.28 -17.50 -13.01
CA TYR A 198 0.56 -18.37 -11.88
C TYR A 198 1.73 -17.85 -11.03
N GLY A 199 1.44 -17.51 -9.77
CA GLY A 199 2.45 -16.99 -8.84
C GLY A 199 2.83 -15.52 -9.06
N VAL A 200 2.28 -14.86 -10.09
CA VAL A 200 2.49 -13.42 -10.32
C VAL A 200 1.80 -12.64 -9.23
N VAL A 201 2.56 -11.80 -8.52
CA VAL A 201 2.08 -11.00 -7.39
C VAL A 201 1.71 -9.61 -7.84
N PHE A 202 0.47 -9.22 -7.55
CA PHE A 202 -0.13 -7.95 -7.95
C PHE A 202 -0.39 -7.03 -6.75
N SER A 203 -0.18 -5.73 -6.94
CA SER A 203 -0.98 -4.72 -6.24
C SER A 203 -2.03 -4.15 -7.16
N PHE A 204 -3.05 -3.51 -6.63
CA PHE A 204 -4.07 -2.81 -7.40
C PHE A 204 -4.25 -1.40 -6.86
N LYS A 205 -4.33 -0.40 -7.74
CA LYS A 205 -4.75 0.95 -7.33
C LYS A 205 -6.03 0.87 -6.49
N ASP A 206 -6.09 1.63 -5.39
CA ASP A 206 -7.12 1.40 -4.36
C ASP A 206 -8.59 1.33 -4.82
N PRO A 207 -9.05 2.15 -5.80
CA PRO A 207 -10.44 2.11 -6.28
C PRO A 207 -10.88 0.81 -6.96
N PHE A 208 -9.97 -0.10 -7.31
CA PHE A 208 -10.36 -1.38 -7.91
C PHE A 208 -10.85 -2.33 -6.82
N ASP A 209 -12.13 -2.68 -6.86
CA ASP A 209 -12.73 -3.59 -5.87
C ASP A 209 -11.95 -4.90 -5.71
N THR A 210 -11.60 -5.21 -4.47
CA THR A 210 -11.01 -6.49 -4.04
C THR A 210 -11.78 -6.97 -2.83
N LYS A 211 -12.55 -8.04 -2.93
CA LYS A 211 -13.48 -8.46 -1.85
C LYS A 211 -12.79 -8.81 -0.53
N ASP A 212 -11.50 -9.14 -0.58
CA ASP A 212 -10.68 -9.57 0.55
C ASP A 212 -9.80 -8.43 1.12
N MET A 213 -9.98 -7.19 0.67
CA MET A 213 -9.25 -6.03 1.21
C MET A 213 -10.09 -4.76 1.19
N ARG A 214 -9.78 -3.86 2.13
CA ARG A 214 -10.24 -2.48 2.13
C ARG A 214 -10.09 -1.86 0.74
N SER A 215 -11.16 -1.27 0.20
CA SER A 215 -11.18 -0.60 -1.11
C SER A 215 -12.02 0.67 -1.02
N THR A 216 -11.40 1.81 -0.70
CA THR A 216 -12.10 3.06 -0.35
C THR A 216 -11.73 4.22 -1.26
N GLY A 217 -10.97 3.97 -2.32
CA GLY A 217 -10.40 4.99 -3.19
C GLY A 217 -9.35 5.85 -2.48
N GLY A 218 -8.75 5.36 -1.41
CA GLY A 218 -7.81 6.07 -0.54
C GLY A 218 -8.46 6.85 0.61
N GLY A 219 -9.79 6.89 0.67
CA GLY A 219 -10.51 7.59 1.73
C GLY A 219 -10.38 6.91 3.10
N ASP A 220 -10.20 7.73 4.13
CA ASP A 220 -10.31 7.38 5.53
C ASP A 220 -11.58 8.01 6.10
N ALA A 221 -12.54 7.16 6.41
CA ALA A 221 -13.81 7.51 7.02
C ALA A 221 -14.31 6.31 7.84
N HIS A 222 -15.31 6.56 8.69
CA HIS A 222 -16.03 5.52 9.41
C HIS A 222 -16.98 4.75 8.47
N TYR A 223 -16.43 3.90 7.61
CA TYR A 223 -17.22 2.99 6.80
C TYR A 223 -17.80 1.86 7.68
N ASP A 224 -19.09 1.56 7.52
CA ASP A 224 -19.69 0.38 8.15
C ASP A 224 -18.99 -0.91 7.68
N ILE A 225 -18.67 -0.97 6.38
CA ILE A 225 -17.90 -2.05 5.75
C ILE A 225 -16.92 -1.40 4.76
N ASP A 226 -15.62 -1.63 4.95
CA ASP A 226 -14.58 -0.98 4.16
C ASP A 226 -14.07 -1.81 2.96
N PHE A 227 -14.62 -3.01 2.76
CA PHE A 227 -14.33 -3.90 1.62
C PHE A 227 -15.60 -4.19 0.79
N PRO A 228 -15.47 -4.39 -0.53
CA PRO A 228 -16.59 -4.60 -1.43
C PRO A 228 -17.12 -6.04 -1.37
N ALA A 229 -18.38 -6.24 -1.79
CA ALA A 229 -19.00 -7.57 -1.82
C ALA A 229 -18.43 -8.51 -2.91
N ARG A 230 -17.73 -7.96 -3.91
CA ARG A 230 -17.19 -8.72 -5.05
C ARG A 230 -15.89 -8.10 -5.53
N ASP A 231 -15.09 -8.91 -6.23
CA ASP A 231 -13.93 -8.42 -6.96
C ASP A 231 -14.39 -7.59 -8.18
N HIS A 232 -13.58 -6.60 -8.54
CA HIS A 232 -13.62 -6.01 -9.87
C HIS A 232 -13.34 -7.11 -10.92
N VAL A 233 -13.97 -7.04 -12.10
CA VAL A 233 -13.86 -8.11 -13.13
C VAL A 233 -12.40 -8.45 -13.47
N LEU A 234 -11.53 -7.43 -13.56
CA LEU A 234 -10.10 -7.64 -13.81
C LEU A 234 -9.41 -8.44 -12.69
N VAL A 235 -9.71 -8.13 -11.43
CA VAL A 235 -9.15 -8.83 -10.25
C VAL A 235 -9.59 -10.29 -10.29
N GLU A 236 -10.89 -10.54 -10.52
CA GLU A 236 -11.45 -11.88 -10.63
C GLU A 236 -10.76 -12.70 -11.74
N GLN A 237 -10.57 -12.10 -12.92
CA GLN A 237 -9.91 -12.77 -14.03
C GLN A 237 -8.44 -13.09 -13.71
N LEU A 238 -7.68 -12.16 -13.11
CA LEU A 238 -6.29 -12.43 -12.74
C LEU A 238 -6.19 -13.56 -11.70
N ARG A 239 -7.06 -13.61 -10.70
CA ARG A 239 -7.12 -14.72 -9.73
C ARG A 239 -7.39 -16.06 -10.43
N LYS A 240 -8.34 -16.11 -11.38
CA LYS A 240 -8.64 -17.30 -12.20
C LYS A 240 -7.45 -17.73 -13.05
N LYS A 241 -6.57 -16.79 -13.42
CA LYS A 241 -5.34 -17.04 -14.18
C LYS A 241 -4.12 -17.32 -13.30
N GLY A 242 -4.31 -17.54 -12.00
CA GLY A 242 -3.25 -17.92 -11.06
C GLY A 242 -2.55 -16.76 -10.35
N GLY A 243 -3.00 -15.52 -10.58
CA GLY A 243 -2.45 -14.32 -9.96
C GLY A 243 -2.77 -14.24 -8.47
N ILE A 244 -1.82 -13.68 -7.71
CA ILE A 244 -1.94 -13.43 -6.27
C ILE A 244 -2.16 -11.93 -6.07
N ILE A 245 -3.31 -11.57 -5.51
CA ILE A 245 -3.66 -10.17 -5.23
C ILE A 245 -3.18 -9.85 -3.82
N PHE A 246 -2.04 -9.16 -3.74
CA PHE A 246 -1.26 -9.00 -2.52
C PHE A 246 -1.53 -7.69 -1.79
N ALA A 247 -1.84 -6.61 -2.50
CA ALA A 247 -1.98 -5.31 -1.88
C ALA A 247 -2.85 -4.32 -2.66
N LYS A 248 -3.30 -3.29 -1.96
CA LYS A 248 -3.83 -2.06 -2.51
C LYS A 248 -2.70 -1.05 -2.60
N ALA A 249 -2.53 -0.45 -3.78
CA ALA A 249 -1.54 0.58 -4.02
C ALA A 249 -2.10 1.96 -3.67
N VAL A 250 -1.26 2.80 -3.08
CA VAL A 250 -1.59 4.21 -2.76
C VAL A 250 -2.02 4.94 -4.03
N ASN A 251 -3.01 5.81 -3.90
CA ASN A 251 -3.49 6.67 -4.97
C ASN A 251 -3.77 8.07 -4.43
N THR A 252 -3.84 9.06 -5.32
CA THR A 252 -4.49 10.33 -4.94
C THR A 252 -5.95 10.03 -4.65
N GLU A 253 -6.39 10.41 -3.45
CA GLU A 253 -7.73 10.13 -2.91
C GLU A 253 -8.84 10.41 -3.92
N TYR A 254 -9.76 9.45 -4.05
CA TYR A 254 -10.88 9.44 -5.01
C TYR A 254 -10.48 9.68 -6.46
N ASN A 255 -9.24 9.34 -6.83
CA ASN A 255 -8.63 9.67 -8.12
C ASN A 255 -8.58 11.18 -8.40
N GLY A 256 -8.68 12.00 -7.36
CA GLY A 256 -8.76 13.45 -7.46
C GLY A 256 -7.54 14.05 -8.15
N ARG A 257 -7.75 15.22 -8.74
CA ARG A 257 -6.69 16.10 -9.27
C ARG A 257 -6.74 17.42 -8.50
N ALA A 258 -5.62 18.13 -8.45
CA ALA A 258 -5.58 19.47 -7.86
C ALA A 258 -6.51 20.43 -8.64
N GLY A 259 -7.20 21.31 -7.92
CA GLY A 259 -8.09 22.32 -8.48
C GLY A 259 -9.31 22.56 -7.61
N ASP A 260 -10.03 23.64 -7.89
CA ASP A 260 -11.34 23.90 -7.31
C ASP A 260 -12.40 23.10 -8.08
N PRO A 261 -13.07 22.11 -7.47
CA PRO A 261 -14.15 21.36 -8.13
C PRO A 261 -15.43 22.20 -8.27
N GLY A 262 -15.46 23.43 -7.75
CA GLY A 262 -16.64 24.26 -7.57
C GLY A 262 -17.52 23.75 -6.41
N GLY A 263 -18.67 24.40 -6.24
CA GLY A 263 -19.65 24.04 -5.23
C GLY A 263 -19.86 25.15 -4.21
N ARG A 264 -20.40 24.78 -3.04
CA ARG A 264 -20.80 25.72 -1.99
C ARG A 264 -19.81 25.82 -0.82
N ASN A 265 -18.71 25.06 -0.89
CA ASN A 265 -17.74 24.96 0.20
C ASN A 265 -16.43 25.57 -0.27
N ASP A 266 -15.88 26.46 0.54
CA ASP A 266 -14.56 27.04 0.35
C ASP A 266 -13.61 26.53 1.44
N PRO A 267 -12.31 26.35 1.16
CA PRO A 267 -11.37 25.88 2.16
C PRO A 267 -11.05 26.98 3.19
N ASP A 268 -11.19 26.67 4.48
CA ASP A 268 -10.81 27.58 5.58
C ASP A 268 -9.29 27.81 5.69
N LYS A 269 -8.51 26.89 5.10
CA LYS A 269 -7.04 26.92 5.05
C LYS A 269 -6.54 26.46 3.70
N VAL A 270 -5.40 26.98 3.26
CA VAL A 270 -4.77 26.57 2.01
C VAL A 270 -3.55 25.70 2.27
N LEU A 271 -3.34 24.70 1.41
CA LEU A 271 -2.11 23.92 1.39
C LEU A 271 -1.23 24.34 0.19
N PRO A 272 -0.16 25.10 0.42
CA PRO A 272 0.82 25.38 -0.63
C PRO A 272 1.53 24.09 -1.03
N SER A 273 1.39 23.69 -2.29
CA SER A 273 2.12 22.55 -2.85
C SER A 273 2.62 22.87 -4.25
N VAL A 274 3.92 22.67 -4.45
CA VAL A 274 4.59 22.85 -5.75
C VAL A 274 4.78 21.54 -6.51
N LEU A 275 4.41 20.39 -5.92
CA LEU A 275 4.76 19.05 -6.41
C LEU A 275 3.56 18.21 -6.89
N GLY A 276 2.37 18.81 -7.00
CA GLY A 276 1.14 18.07 -7.26
C GLY A 276 0.65 17.31 -6.02
N TYR A 277 -0.67 17.28 -5.83
CA TYR A 277 -1.28 16.72 -4.62
C TYR A 277 -1.37 15.19 -4.73
N GLN A 278 -0.51 14.49 -3.98
CA GLN A 278 -0.54 13.03 -3.88
C GLN A 278 -0.67 12.61 -2.44
N ARG A 279 -1.91 12.45 -2.02
CA ARG A 279 -2.24 12.04 -0.68
C ARG A 279 -3.48 11.16 -0.73
N SER A 280 -3.52 10.20 0.18
CA SER A 280 -4.78 9.66 0.65
C SER A 280 -4.88 9.81 2.16
N THR A 281 -6.07 10.11 2.67
CA THR A 281 -6.29 10.23 4.12
C THR A 281 -6.05 8.90 4.82
N TRP A 282 -6.25 7.77 4.12
CA TRP A 282 -5.92 6.43 4.63
C TRP A 282 -4.43 6.15 4.68
N ALA A 283 -3.74 6.26 3.54
CA ALA A 283 -2.40 5.71 3.38
C ALA A 283 -1.28 6.76 3.50
N GLY A 284 -1.62 8.05 3.53
CA GLY A 284 -0.66 9.15 3.58
C GLY A 284 -0.07 9.48 2.21
N ASN A 285 1.20 9.89 2.22
CA ASN A 285 1.87 10.45 1.04
C ASN A 285 2.95 9.51 0.48
N PRO A 286 2.88 9.14 -0.80
CA PRO A 286 3.93 8.39 -1.49
C PRO A 286 5.08 9.28 -1.95
N SER A 287 6.31 8.77 -1.92
CA SER A 287 7.52 9.48 -2.37
C SER A 287 8.19 8.82 -3.58
N ASN A 288 8.83 9.62 -4.42
CA ASN A 288 9.58 9.13 -5.57
C ASN A 288 10.80 8.31 -5.12
N PRO A 289 11.05 7.10 -5.69
CA PRO A 289 12.11 6.23 -5.22
C PRO A 289 13.50 6.70 -5.66
N TYR A 290 13.58 7.55 -6.69
CA TYR A 290 14.82 8.12 -7.21
C TYR A 290 15.23 9.41 -6.47
N ASP A 291 14.27 10.09 -5.85
CA ASP A 291 14.49 11.26 -4.98
C ASP A 291 13.31 11.38 -4.01
N THR A 292 13.49 10.92 -2.77
CA THR A 292 12.42 10.88 -1.76
C THR A 292 12.00 12.26 -1.26
N THR A 293 12.64 13.35 -1.73
CA THR A 293 12.18 14.73 -1.52
C THR A 293 11.09 15.16 -2.51
N ARG A 294 10.81 14.33 -3.53
CA ARG A 294 9.87 14.63 -4.62
C ARG A 294 8.61 13.77 -4.52
N SER A 295 7.51 14.33 -5.02
CA SER A 295 6.26 13.58 -5.22
C SER A 295 6.49 12.37 -6.11
N ALA A 296 5.85 11.26 -5.75
CA ALA A 296 5.93 10.01 -6.50
C ALA A 296 5.45 10.10 -7.96
N SER A 297 4.44 10.91 -8.25
CA SER A 297 3.95 11.22 -9.60
C SER A 297 3.05 12.48 -9.58
N LEU A 298 2.44 12.84 -10.72
CA LEU A 298 1.35 13.83 -10.76
C LEU A 298 -0.04 13.21 -10.57
N GLY A 299 -0.14 11.87 -10.63
CA GLY A 299 -1.29 11.12 -10.16
C GLY A 299 -2.13 10.46 -11.24
N SER A 300 -3.23 9.83 -10.85
CA SER A 300 -3.55 9.46 -9.45
C SER A 300 -2.99 8.09 -9.07
N SER A 301 -2.26 7.43 -9.97
CA SER A 301 -1.77 6.04 -9.84
C SER A 301 -0.36 5.93 -9.23
N SER A 302 -0.08 6.74 -8.21
CA SER A 302 1.25 6.90 -7.63
C SER A 302 1.81 5.61 -7.05
N GLY A 303 1.09 4.97 -6.14
CA GLY A 303 1.51 3.73 -5.51
C GLY A 303 1.69 2.59 -6.50
N SER A 304 0.89 2.53 -7.58
CA SER A 304 1.04 1.49 -8.60
C SER A 304 2.36 1.62 -9.37
N ALA A 305 2.76 2.84 -9.71
CA ALA A 305 4.05 3.08 -10.36
C ALA A 305 5.21 2.80 -9.39
N LEU A 306 5.08 3.26 -8.15
CA LEU A 306 6.10 3.05 -7.11
C LEU A 306 6.32 1.59 -6.79
N SER A 307 5.25 0.84 -6.52
CA SER A 307 5.36 -0.54 -6.02
C SER A 307 6.06 -1.46 -7.01
N VAL A 308 5.88 -1.23 -8.32
CA VAL A 308 6.63 -1.90 -9.38
C VAL A 308 8.07 -1.38 -9.45
N SER A 309 8.27 -0.06 -9.45
CA SER A 309 9.61 0.57 -9.53
C SER A 309 10.54 0.21 -8.37
N THR A 310 9.97 -0.20 -7.23
CA THR A 310 10.73 -0.65 -6.06
C THR A 310 10.61 -2.17 -5.86
N ASN A 311 10.19 -2.94 -6.87
CA ASN A 311 10.02 -4.39 -6.84
C ASN A 311 9.26 -4.91 -5.59
N MET A 312 8.26 -4.18 -5.12
CA MET A 312 7.39 -4.61 -4.02
C MET A 312 6.21 -5.45 -4.53
N VAL A 313 5.97 -5.43 -5.84
CA VAL A 313 5.11 -6.36 -6.59
C VAL A 313 5.68 -6.55 -7.99
N MET A 314 5.20 -7.56 -8.71
CA MET A 314 5.60 -7.79 -10.11
C MET A 314 4.84 -6.89 -11.09
N ALA A 315 3.56 -6.65 -10.81
CA ALA A 315 2.70 -5.82 -11.64
C ALA A 315 1.67 -5.06 -10.79
N SER A 316 1.27 -3.87 -11.23
CA SER A 316 0.25 -3.09 -10.53
C SER A 316 -0.72 -2.39 -11.49
N PRO A 317 -1.89 -3.00 -11.78
CA PRO A 317 -2.91 -2.35 -12.57
C PRO A 317 -3.35 -1.00 -11.97
N CYS A 318 -3.64 -0.07 -12.86
CA CYS A 318 -4.02 1.29 -12.50
C CYS A 318 -5.14 1.82 -13.41
N GLY A 319 -5.79 2.90 -12.97
CA GLY A 319 -6.84 3.56 -13.73
C GLY A 319 -6.40 4.96 -14.17
N ASN A 320 -6.88 5.39 -15.33
CA ASN A 320 -6.73 6.74 -15.85
C ASN A 320 -8.13 7.31 -16.15
N THR A 321 -8.32 8.59 -15.87
CA THR A 321 -9.56 9.36 -16.06
C THR A 321 -9.26 10.57 -16.92
#